data_AF-A0AAV6JIT3-F1
#
_entry.id   AF-A0AAV6JIT3-F1
#
_cell.length_a   1.000
_cell.length_b   1.000
_cell.length_c   1.000
_cell.angle_alpha   90.00
_cell.angle_beta   90.00
_cell.angle_gamma   90.00
#
_symmetry.space_group_name_H-M   'P 1'
#
loop_
_entity.id
_entity.type
_entity.pdbx_description
1 polymer ?
#
loop_
_entity_poly.entity_id
_entity_poly.type
_entity_poly.pdbx_seq_one_letter_code
_entity_poly.pdbx_strand_id
1 'polypeptide(L)' 'MTDQEEDIINRMYRLVGDRFGFSTLINRWDLIAGRVPGRKPEEIERFWIMRHNKTSLERRS' A
#
# COMPACT_ATOMS: atom_id res chain seq x y z
N MET A 1 -12.39 1.68 -0.37
CA MET A 1 -11.55 1.32 -1.52
C MET A 1 -12.46 0.94 -2.66
N THR A 2 -12.35 1.61 -3.78
CA THR A 2 -12.85 1.13 -5.08
C THR A 2 -11.82 0.21 -5.71
N ASP A 3 -12.23 -0.64 -6.66
CA ASP A 3 -11.31 -1.53 -7.39
C ASP A 3 -10.22 -0.76 -8.14
N GLN A 4 -10.52 0.45 -8.61
CA GLN A 4 -9.54 1.34 -9.25
C GLN A 4 -8.49 1.86 -8.26
N GLU A 5 -8.91 2.27 -7.06
CA GLU A 5 -7.97 2.68 -6.00
C GLU A 5 -7.07 1.51 -5.60
N GLU A 6 -7.63 0.30 -5.46
CA GLU A 6 -6.89 -0.91 -5.10
C GLU A 6 -5.85 -1.30 -6.16
N ASP A 7 -6.19 -1.25 -7.46
CA ASP A 7 -5.23 -1.53 -8.55
C ASP A 7 -4.08 -0.51 -8.59
N ILE A 8 -4.37 0.78 -8.38
CA ILE A 8 -3.33 1.83 -8.29
C ILE A 8 -2.38 1.55 -7.14
N ILE A 9 -2.91 1.20 -5.96
CA ILE A 9 -2.10 0.89 -4.77
C ILE A 9 -1.26 -0.35 -5.02
N ASN A 10 -1.82 -1.40 -5.61
CA ASN A 10 -1.10 -2.64 -5.91
C ASN A 10 0.07 -2.40 -6.88
N ARG A 11 -0.17 -1.66 -7.97
CA ARG A 11 0.86 -1.30 -8.97
C ARG A 11 1.94 -0.40 -8.38
N MET A 12 1.55 0.62 -7.63
CA MET A 12 2.50 1.54 -7.01
C MET A 12 3.31 0.85 -5.91
N TYR A 13 2.72 -0.02 -5.11
CA TYR A 13 3.43 -0.78 -4.08
C TYR A 13 4.54 -1.65 -4.69
N ARG A 14 4.27 -2.33 -5.81
CA ARG A 14 5.28 -3.10 -6.55
C ARG A 14 6.37 -2.20 -7.14
N LEU A 15 5.98 -1.11 -7.80
CA LEU A 15 6.92 -0.17 -8.43
C LEU A 15 7.81 0.59 -7.43
N VAL A 16 7.28 0.92 -6.25
CA VAL A 16 8.02 1.59 -5.18
C VAL A 16 8.89 0.59 -4.43
N GLY A 17 8.41 -0.64 -4.19
CA GLY A 17 9.19 -1.71 -3.55
C GLY A 17 10.43 -2.14 -4.33
N ASP A 18 10.34 -2.18 -5.67
CA ASP A 18 11.48 -2.55 -6.53
C ASP A 18 12.47 -1.40 -6.77
N ARG A 19 12.02 -0.13 -6.76
CA ARG A 19 12.87 1.03 -7.12
C ARG A 19 13.37 1.85 -5.94
N PHE A 20 12.67 1.85 -4.82
CA PHE A 20 13.09 2.52 -3.59
C PHE A 20 13.50 1.45 -2.57
N GLY A 21 14.73 0.95 -2.72
CA GLY A 21 15.32 0.00 -1.79
C GLY A 21 15.53 0.63 -0.41
N PHE A 22 14.66 0.28 0.54
CA PHE A 22 14.72 0.37 2.02
C PHE A 22 15.15 1.68 2.72
N SER A 23 15.72 2.64 2.01
CA SER A 23 16.25 3.87 2.57
C SER A 23 15.79 5.02 1.69
N THR A 24 15.02 5.93 2.27
CA THR A 24 15.29 7.38 2.30
C THR A 24 13.97 8.11 2.52
N LEU A 25 13.73 8.50 3.77
CA LEU A 25 12.99 9.70 4.23
C LEU A 25 11.56 9.99 3.71
N ILE A 26 11.01 9.20 2.80
CA ILE A 26 9.67 9.37 2.24
C ILE A 26 8.82 8.15 2.57
N ASN A 27 7.64 8.35 3.15
CA ASN A 27 6.71 7.23 3.30
C ASN A 27 6.26 6.82 1.89
N ARG A 28 6.43 5.54 1.55
CA ARG A 28 5.85 4.94 0.33
C ARG A 28 4.37 5.28 0.17
N TRP A 29 3.66 5.43 1.29
CA TRP A 29 2.25 5.76 1.34
C TRP A 29 1.95 7.20 0.95
N ASP A 30 2.83 8.16 1.27
CA ASP A 30 2.69 9.55 0.82
C ASP A 30 2.76 9.64 -0.71
N LEU A 31 3.64 8.86 -1.33
CA LEU A 31 3.74 8.75 -2.79
C LEU A 31 2.48 8.14 -3.43
N ILE A 32 1.92 7.12 -2.79
CA ILE A 32 0.71 6.43 -3.26
C ILE A 32 -0.53 7.31 -3.06
N ALA A 33 -0.63 7.99 -1.91
CA ALA A 33 -1.70 8.96 -1.61
C ALA A 33 -1.69 10.14 -2.58
N GLY A 34 -0.51 10.58 -3.03
CA GLY A 34 -0.38 11.56 -4.11
C GLY A 34 -0.99 11.13 -5.46
N ARG A 35 -1.26 9.83 -5.65
CA ARG A 35 -1.92 9.27 -6.85
C ARG A 35 -3.37 8.89 -6.64
N VAL A 36 -3.85 8.92 -5.40
CA VAL A 36 -5.25 8.67 -5.04
C VAL A 36 -5.80 9.92 -4.37
N PRO A 37 -6.25 10.92 -5.16
CA PRO A 37 -6.78 12.16 -4.61
C PRO A 37 -7.99 11.85 -3.71
N GLY A 38 -7.94 12.33 -2.46
CA GLY A 38 -9.00 12.12 -1.48
C GLY A 38 -8.77 10.97 -0.49
N ARG A 39 -7.60 10.31 -0.52
CA ARG A 39 -7.22 9.30 0.48
C ARG A 39 -6.00 9.72 1.27
N LYS A 40 -6.04 9.56 2.59
CA LYS A 40 -4.87 9.80 3.43
C LYS A 40 -3.90 8.62 3.33
N PRO A 41 -2.59 8.88 3.36
CA PRO A 41 -1.56 7.83 3.36
C PRO A 41 -1.76 6.82 4.51
N GLU A 42 -2.20 7.28 5.69
CA GLU A 42 -2.45 6.42 6.85
C GLU A 42 -3.63 5.44 6.63
N GLU A 43 -4.66 5.88 5.89
CA GLU A 43 -5.81 5.02 5.57
C GLU A 43 -5.42 3.93 4.57
N ILE A 44 -4.61 4.29 3.58
CA ILE A 44 -4.08 3.36 2.57
C ILE A 44 -3.18 2.32 3.24
N GLU A 45 -2.30 2.76 4.14
CA GLU A 45 -1.44 1.87 4.92
C GLU A 45 -2.26 0.87 5.76
N ARG A 46 -3.22 1.37 6.55
CA ARG A 46 -4.07 0.52 7.38
C ARG A 46 -4.87 -0.47 6.54
N PHE A 47 -5.42 -0.03 5.41
CA PHE A 47 -6.14 -0.91 4.49
C PHE A 47 -5.24 -2.02 3.96
N TRP A 48 -4.04 -1.69 3.50
CA TRP A 48 -3.09 -2.66 2.96
C TRP A 48 -2.63 -3.66 4.01
N ILE A 49 -2.26 -3.20 5.20
CA ILE A 49 -1.89 -4.05 6.33
C ILE A 49 -3.08 -4.96 6.68
N MET A 50 -4.30 -4.43 6.81
CA MET A 50 -5.45 -5.26 7.16
C MET A 50 -5.81 -6.30 6.08
N ARG A 51 -5.63 -5.97 4.80
CA ARG A 51 -5.95 -6.81 3.63
C ARG A 51 -4.88 -7.88 3.35
N HIS A 52 -3.60 -7.55 3.51
CA HIS A 52 -2.47 -8.45 3.19
C HIS A 52 -1.78 -9.06 4.41
N ASN A 53 -1.99 -8.53 5.62
CA ASN A 53 -1.48 -9.17 6.85
C ASN A 53 -2.45 -10.25 7.35
N LYS A 54 -3.74 -10.19 6.98
CA LYS A 54 -4.68 -11.32 7.18
C LYS A 54 -4.27 -12.59 6.44
N THR A 55 -3.47 -12.49 5.38
CA THR A 55 -2.99 -13.66 4.62
C THR A 55 -1.93 -14.47 5.38
N SER A 56 -1.43 -13.98 6.53
CA SER A 56 -0.47 -14.69 7.38
C SER A 56 -1.10 -15.46 8.55
N LEU A 57 -2.39 -15.26 8.86
CA LEU A 57 -3.05 -15.91 10.00
C LEU A 57 -3.89 -17.16 9.63
N GLU A 58 -4.00 -17.48 8.35
CA GLU A 58 -4.80 -18.63 7.86
C GLU A 58 -3.97 -19.78 7.30
N ARG A 59 -2.67 -19.86 7.63
CA ARG A 59 -1.79 -21.01 7.33
C ARG A 59 -1.38 -21.79 8.57
N ARG A 60 -2.24 -21.79 9.58
CA ARG A 60 -2.03 -22.54 10.82
C ARG A 60 -3.35 -23.09 11.35
N SER A 61 -4.09 -23.81 10.50
CA SER A 61 -5.13 -24.76 10.89
C SER A 61 -5.04 -26.00 10.02
#